data_AF-A0A2E9EED9-F1
#
_entry.id   AF-A0A2E9EED9-F1
#
_cell.length_a   1.000
_cell.length_b   1.000
_cell.length_c   1.000
_cell.angle_alpha   90.00
_cell.angle_beta   90.00
_cell.angle_gamma   90.00
#
_symmetry.space_group_name_H-M   'P 1'
#
loop_
_entity.id
_entity.type
_entity.pdbx_description
1 polymer ?
#
loop_
_entity_poly.entity_id
_entity_poly.type
_entity_poly.pdbx_seq_one_letter_code
_entity_poly.pdbx_strand_id
1 'polypeptide(L)' 'MDDNFWFIPIGLGFLWLGLQIFWVSGLPRQLKSGETATAEKGSQKAFMLFWFDQYAWIGISLSVIGFIFVIFGAL' A
#
# COMPACT_ATOMS: atom_id res chain seq x y z
N MET A 1 24.95 -1.67 19.85
CA MET A 1 24.15 -1.27 18.68
C MET A 1 22.75 -1.13 19.22
N ASP A 2 22.15 0.06 19.17
CA ASP A 2 20.79 0.23 19.68
C ASP A 2 19.86 -0.73 18.93
N ASP A 3 19.04 -1.48 19.65
CA ASP A 3 18.16 -2.50 19.06
C ASP A 3 17.21 -1.88 17.99
N ASN A 4 16.98 -0.57 18.09
CA ASN A 4 16.12 0.21 17.19
C ASN A 4 16.86 0.83 16.00
N PHE A 5 18.19 0.67 15.86
CA PHE A 5 18.98 1.29 14.79
C PHE A 5 18.41 0.99 13.40
N TRP A 6 17.87 -0.21 13.21
CA TRP A 6 17.32 -0.66 11.92
C TRP A 6 15.90 -0.18 11.65
N PHE A 7 15.19 0.35 12.64
CA PHE A 7 13.76 0.68 12.49
C PHE A 7 13.55 1.83 11.52
N ILE A 8 14.38 2.87 11.59
CA ILE A 8 14.31 4.00 10.66
C ILE A 8 14.58 3.55 9.20
N PRO A 9 15.71 2.92 8.84
CA PRO A 9 15.97 2.54 7.45
C PRO A 9 14.97 1.50 6.93
N ILE A 10 14.53 0.53 7.74
CA ILE A 10 13.48 -0.41 7.34
C ILE A 10 12.16 0.34 7.11
N GLY A 11 11.77 1.22 8.04
CA GLY A 11 10.55 2.01 7.94
C GLY A 11 10.51 2.90 6.70
N LEU A 12 11.61 3.56 6.39
CA LEU A 12 11.76 4.36 5.16
C LEU A 12 11.67 3.50 3.90
N GLY A 13 12.25 2.28 3.91
CA GLY A 13 12.12 1.33 2.81
C GLY A 13 10.67 0.90 2.57
N PHE A 14 9.95 0.59 3.64
CA PHE A 14 8.52 0.25 3.59
C PHE A 14 7.67 1.42 3.08
N LEU A 15 7.91 2.62 3.60
CA LEU A 15 7.24 3.84 3.15
C LEU A 15 7.48 4.09 1.65
N TRP A 16 8.73 4.01 1.22
CA TRP A 16 9.09 4.22 -0.18
C TRP A 16 8.36 3.24 -1.10
N LEU A 17 8.43 1.94 -0.80
CA LEU A 17 7.75 0.90 -1.59
C LEU A 17 6.23 1.10 -1.56
N GLY A 18 5.66 1.38 -0.39
CA GLY A 18 4.23 1.62 -0.23
C GLY A 18 3.73 2.79 -1.07
N LEU A 19 4.46 3.91 -1.05
CA LEU A 19 4.15 5.11 -1.83
C LEU A 19 4.30 4.87 -3.34
N GLN A 20 5.30 4.10 -3.78
CA GLN A 20 5.43 3.72 -5.20
C GLN A 20 4.25 2.88 -5.68
N ILE A 21 3.80 1.93 -4.86
CA ILE A 21 2.62 1.11 -5.18
C ILE A 21 1.36 1.98 -5.25
N PHE A 22 1.18 2.86 -4.28
CA PHE A 22 0.06 3.79 -4.26
C PHE A 22 0.09 4.75 -5.47
N TRP A 23 1.27 5.21 -5.89
CA TRP A 23 1.44 6.03 -7.10
C TRP A 23 0.96 5.32 -8.36
N VAL A 24 1.24 4.01 -8.48
CA VAL A 24 0.87 3.22 -9.68
C VAL A 24 -0.59 2.77 -9.66
N SER A 25 -1.10 2.34 -8.50
CA SER A 25 -2.45 1.74 -8.38
C SER A 25 -3.53 2.74 -7.95
N GLY A 26 -3.14 3.87 -7.37
CA GLY A 26 -4.04 4.85 -6.76
C GLY A 26 -4.75 4.29 -5.52
N LEU A 27 -5.88 4.91 -5.18
CA LEU A 27 -6.75 4.42 -4.10
C LEU A 27 -7.49 3.13 -4.51
N PRO A 28 -7.61 2.13 -3.61
CA PRO A 28 -8.46 0.98 -3.84
C PRO A 28 -9.92 1.42 -3.99
N ARG A 29 -10.70 0.73 -4.82
CA ARG A 29 -12.10 1.13 -5.11
C ARG A 29 -12.97 1.23 -3.86
N GLN A 30 -12.68 0.44 -2.83
CA GLN A 30 -13.38 0.45 -1.54
C GLN A 30 -13.27 1.78 -0.79
N LEU A 31 -12.25 2.59 -1.09
CA LEU A 31 -12.04 3.91 -0.50
C LEU A 31 -12.43 5.06 -1.44
N LYS A 32 -12.79 4.76 -2.69
CA LYS A 32 -13.24 5.75 -3.66
C LYS A 32 -14.73 6.02 -3.47
N SER A 33 -15.11 7.29 -3.42
CA SER A 33 -16.51 7.69 -3.51
C SER A 33 -17.01 7.60 -4.95
N GLY A 34 -18.22 7.09 -5.16
CA GLY A 34 -18.89 7.06 -6.45
C GLY A 34 -19.20 5.66 -6.97
N GLU A 35 -19.51 5.55 -8.26
CA GLU A 35 -19.81 4.27 -8.90
C GLU A 35 -18.59 3.35 -8.88
N THR A 36 -18.79 2.13 -8.37
CA THR A 36 -17.74 1.12 -8.36
C THR A 36 -17.58 0.58 -9.78
N ALA A 37 -16.39 0.74 -10.36
CA ALA A 37 -16.09 0.18 -11.67
C ALA A 37 -16.32 -1.34 -11.67
N THR A 38 -17.20 -1.84 -12.53
CA THR A 38 -17.50 -3.27 -12.68
C THR A 38 -16.98 -3.81 -14.02
N ALA A 39 -16.79 -5.12 -14.09
CA ALA A 39 -16.49 -5.84 -15.32
C ALA A 39 -17.20 -7.19 -15.31
N GLU A 40 -17.34 -7.80 -16.49
CA GLU A 40 -17.98 -9.11 -16.64
C GLU A 40 -17.25 -10.17 -15.79
N LYS A 41 -18.03 -10.97 -15.05
CA LYS A 41 -17.49 -12.00 -14.18
C LYS A 41 -16.71 -13.02 -15.01
N GLY A 42 -15.50 -13.35 -14.57
CA GLY A 42 -14.62 -14.27 -15.28
C GLY A 42 -13.80 -13.61 -16.41
N SER A 43 -14.04 -12.34 -16.72
CA SER A 43 -13.20 -11.61 -17.67
C SER A 43 -11.83 -11.25 -17.06
N GLN A 44 -10.81 -11.14 -17.93
CA GLN A 44 -9.50 -10.61 -17.54
C GLN A 44 -9.61 -9.22 -16.90
N LYS A 45 -10.55 -8.40 -17.35
CA LYS A 45 -10.78 -7.06 -16.79
C LYS A 45 -11.25 -7.12 -15.33
N ALA A 46 -12.12 -8.08 -14.98
CA ALA A 46 -12.55 -8.29 -13.60
C ALA A 46 -11.39 -8.74 -12.69
N PHE A 47 -10.53 -9.63 -13.21
CA PHE A 47 -9.32 -10.05 -12.50
C PHE A 47 -8.36 -8.87 -12.27
N MET A 48 -8.09 -8.06 -13.30
CA MET A 48 -7.22 -6.89 -13.17
C MET A 48 -7.78 -5.87 -12.18
N LEU A 49 -9.09 -5.63 -12.19
CA LEU A 49 -9.75 -4.75 -11.22
C LEU A 49 -9.56 -5.24 -9.77
N PHE A 50 -9.71 -6.54 -9.53
CA PHE A 50 -9.41 -7.14 -8.24
C PHE A 50 -7.93 -6.96 -7.87
N TRP A 51 -7.02 -7.25 -8.81
CA TRP A 51 -5.58 -7.17 -8.57
C TRP A 51 -5.13 -5.74 -8.23
N PHE A 52 -5.65 -4.73 -8.93
CA PHE A 52 -5.36 -3.32 -8.62
C PHE A 52 -5.80 -2.94 -7.20
N ASP A 53 -6.98 -3.41 -6.75
CA ASP A 53 -7.40 -3.15 -5.37
C ASP A 53 -6.47 -3.82 -4.37
N GLN A 54 -6.11 -5.10 -4.57
CA GLN A 54 -5.18 -5.80 -3.67
C GLN A 54 -3.81 -5.12 -3.63
N TYR A 55 -3.31 -4.72 -4.80
CA TYR A 55 -2.04 -4.03 -4.90
C TYR A 55 -2.07 -2.68 -4.17
N ALA A 56 -3.14 -1.90 -4.34
CA ALA A 56 -3.33 -0.66 -3.59
C ALA A 56 -3.38 -0.89 -2.07
N TRP A 57 -4.03 -1.96 -1.60
CA TRP A 57 -4.03 -2.32 -0.17
C TRP A 57 -2.65 -2.72 0.36
N ILE A 58 -1.84 -3.41 -0.44
CA ILE A 58 -0.42 -3.67 -0.10
C ILE A 58 0.33 -2.35 0.04
N GLY A 59 0.15 -1.42 -0.89
CA GLY A 59 0.78 -0.10 -0.83
C GLY A 59 0.43 0.70 0.43
N ILE A 60 -0.86 0.71 0.80
CA ILE A 60 -1.34 1.34 2.04
C ILE A 60 -0.73 0.65 3.26
N SER A 61 -0.74 -0.68 3.30
CA SER A 61 -0.24 -1.45 4.45
C SER A 61 1.26 -1.22 4.66
N LEU A 62 2.06 -1.26 3.59
CA LEU A 62 3.49 -0.95 3.65
C LEU A 62 3.73 0.48 4.13
N SER A 63 2.96 1.45 3.64
CA SER A 63 3.09 2.84 4.05
C SER A 63 2.80 3.02 5.55
N VAL A 64 1.72 2.40 6.06
CA VAL A 64 1.35 2.46 7.48
C VAL A 64 2.41 1.80 8.36
N ILE A 65 2.84 0.58 8.02
CA ILE A 65 3.87 -0.14 8.77
C ILE A 65 5.19 0.64 8.74
N GLY A 66 5.57 1.18 7.58
CA GLY A 66 6.78 1.97 7.44
C GLY A 66 6.74 3.24 8.30
N PHE A 67 5.60 3.93 8.34
CA PHE A 67 5.40 5.10 9.21
C PHE A 67 5.54 4.74 10.70
N ILE A 68 4.94 3.62 11.12
CA ILE A 68 5.04 3.09 12.48
C ILE A 68 6.51 2.81 12.85
N PHE A 69 7.27 2.18 11.95
CA PHE A 69 8.68 1.86 12.16
C PHE A 69 9.55 3.12 12.26
N VAL A 70 9.30 4.14 11.43
CA VAL A 70 10.00 5.42 11.53
C VAL A 70 9.74 6.11 12.86
N ILE A 71 8.48 6.12 13.34
CA ILE A 71 8.14 6.68 14.65
C ILE A 71 8.87 5.95 15.77
N PHE A 72 8.78 4.61 15.82
CA PHE A 72 9.42 3.83 16.88
C PHE A 72 10.95 3.90 16.84
N GLY A 73 11.56 4.07 15.66
CA GLY A 73 12.99 4.28 15.54
C GLY A 73 13.46 5.68 15.97
N ALA A 74 12.55 6.66 16.03
CA ALA A 74 12.85 8.04 16.41
C ALA A 74 12.50 8.38 17.88
N LEU A 75 11.77 7.50 18.57
CA LEU A 75 11.47 7.55 20.00
C LEU A 75 12.56 6.85 20.82
#